data_AF-A0A0P9UW56-F1
#
_entry.id   AF-A0A0P9UW56-F1
#
_cell.length_a   1.000
_cell.length_b   1.000
_cell.length_c   1.000
_cell.angle_alpha   90.00
_cell.angle_beta   90.00
_cell.angle_gamma   90.00
#
_symmetry.space_group_name_H-M   'P 1'
#
loop_
_entity.id
_entity.type
_entity.pdbx_description
1 polymer ?
#
loop_
_entity_poly.entity_id
_entity_poly.type
_entity_poly.pdbx_seq_one_letter_code
_entity_poly.pdbx_strand_id
1 'polypeptide(L)'
;MAWLKGGVISHRIIINDAKARVHTVDSTAFLVSPDIFKRYALEHPAIEHEAKERDLEAWQLVQRSFEKLKKHRKTPAGLNIWTCLVKGPRKSKQLRGYLLIEPTDVFSEVPYDNPVISLADLADKEPSE
;
A
#
# COMPACT_ATOMS: atom_id res chain seq x y z
N MET A 1 -6.76 10.31 1.29
CA MET A 1 -5.49 10.55 0.55
C MET A 1 -4.62 11.65 1.18
N ALA A 2 -5.18 12.81 1.56
CA ALA A 2 -4.39 13.93 2.12
C ALA A 2 -3.45 13.54 3.28
N TRP A 3 -3.92 12.74 4.25
CA TRP A 3 -3.08 12.25 5.36
C TRP A 3 -1.86 11.45 4.90
N LEU A 4 -2.01 10.65 3.84
CA LEU A 4 -0.95 9.82 3.31
C LEU A 4 0.11 10.68 2.62
N LYS A 5 -0.33 11.58 1.72
CA LYS A 5 0.54 12.54 1.04
C LYS A 5 1.28 13.45 2.02
N GLY A 6 0.55 14.08 2.95
CA GLY A 6 1.15 14.92 3.99
C GLY A 6 2.10 14.14 4.90
N GLY A 7 1.77 12.89 5.24
CA GLY A 7 2.63 12.02 6.04
C GLY A 7 3.93 11.66 5.35
N VAL A 8 3.92 11.44 4.03
CA VAL A 8 5.14 11.22 3.25
C VAL A 8 5.96 12.50 3.13
N ILE A 9 5.35 13.63 2.78
CA ILE A 9 6.03 14.94 2.66
C ILE A 9 6.72 15.34 3.96
N SER A 10 6.07 15.09 5.11
CA SER A 10 6.61 15.41 6.44
C SER A 10 7.55 14.32 7.00
N HIS A 11 7.88 13.28 6.23
CA HIS A 11 8.68 12.11 6.65
C HIS A 11 8.10 11.29 7.83
N ARG A 12 6.89 11.61 8.30
CA ARG A 12 6.18 10.82 9.31
C ARG A 12 5.86 9.41 8.81
N ILE A 13 5.57 9.27 7.52
CA ILE A 13 5.39 7.99 6.84
C ILE A 13 6.68 7.70 6.07
N ILE A 14 7.51 6.84 6.66
CA ILE A 14 8.70 6.32 6.02
C ILE A 14 8.29 5.42 4.85
N ILE A 15 8.97 5.61 3.72
CA ILE A 15 8.76 4.88 2.48
C ILE A 15 9.99 4.03 2.16
N ASN A 16 9.82 2.96 1.39
CA ASN A 16 10.90 2.11 0.87
C ASN A 16 11.87 1.48 1.90
N ASP A 17 11.67 1.68 3.19
CA ASP A 17 12.38 0.99 4.27
C ASP A 17 11.84 -0.43 4.51
N ALA A 18 12.64 -1.28 5.16
CA ALA A 18 12.27 -2.66 5.51
C ALA A 18 10.98 -2.79 6.33
N LYS A 19 10.62 -1.77 7.14
CA LYS A 19 9.38 -1.73 7.94
C LYS A 19 8.37 -0.70 7.42
N ALA A 20 8.61 -0.13 6.23
CA ALA A 20 7.70 0.82 5.62
C ALA A 20 6.35 0.16 5.30
N ARG A 21 5.33 1.02 5.20
CA ARG A 21 3.97 0.62 4.77
C ARG A 21 3.60 1.18 3.40
N VAL A 22 4.53 1.93 2.82
CA VAL A 22 4.42 2.55 1.51
C VAL A 22 5.73 2.27 0.79
N HIS A 23 5.63 1.70 -0.39
CA HIS A 23 6.77 1.46 -1.26
C HIS A 23 6.48 2.05 -2.64
N THR A 24 7.53 2.26 -3.43
CA THR A 24 7.37 2.42 -4.88
C THR A 24 7.62 1.06 -5.54
N VAL A 25 6.67 0.59 -6.35
CA VAL A 25 6.75 -0.67 -7.10
C VAL A 25 6.04 -0.45 -8.44
N ASP A 26 6.64 -0.87 -9.55
CA ASP A 26 6.08 -0.69 -10.89
C ASP A 26 5.81 0.80 -11.18
N SER A 27 6.79 1.63 -10.81
CA SER A 27 6.76 3.10 -10.95
C SER A 27 5.55 3.78 -10.28
N THR A 28 4.92 3.12 -9.29
CA THR A 28 3.78 3.69 -8.56
C THR A 28 3.83 3.38 -7.07
N ALA A 29 2.97 4.06 -6.29
CA ALA A 29 2.83 3.80 -4.86
C ALA A 29 2.14 2.45 -4.60
N PHE A 30 2.80 1.60 -3.81
CA PHE A 30 2.25 0.39 -3.22
C PHE A 30 1.96 0.60 -1.73
N LEU A 31 0.70 0.42 -1.34
CA LEU A 31 0.22 0.60 0.03
C LEU A 31 0.03 -0.74 0.72
N VAL A 32 0.83 -1.04 1.74
CA VAL A 32 0.81 -2.33 2.45
C VAL A 32 -0.46 -2.43 3.30
N SER A 33 -1.26 -3.47 3.04
CA SER A 33 -2.53 -3.74 3.71
C SER A 33 -2.41 -4.95 4.64
N PRO A 34 -3.03 -4.93 5.83
CA PRO A 34 -3.90 -3.87 6.37
C PRO A 34 -3.15 -2.73 7.09
N ASP A 35 -1.83 -2.82 7.20
CA ASP A 35 -1.07 -2.04 8.17
C ASP A 35 -1.09 -0.53 7.95
N ILE A 36 -1.20 -0.05 6.70
CA ILE A 36 -1.36 1.37 6.43
C ILE A 36 -2.70 1.91 6.94
N PHE A 37 -3.77 1.12 6.84
CA PHE A 37 -5.11 1.51 7.30
C PHE A 37 -5.23 1.40 8.82
N LYS A 38 -4.59 0.40 9.42
CA LYS A 38 -4.45 0.32 10.89
C LYS A 38 -3.75 1.55 11.44
N ARG A 39 -2.65 1.96 10.80
CA ARG A 39 -1.94 3.19 11.20
C ARG A 39 -2.83 4.42 11.07
N TYR A 40 -3.56 4.58 9.96
CA TYR A 40 -4.49 5.70 9.79
C TYR A 40 -5.56 5.71 10.89
N ALA A 41 -6.19 4.58 11.17
CA ALA A 41 -7.24 4.47 12.18
C ALA A 41 -6.75 4.83 13.58
N LEU A 42 -5.54 4.38 13.97
CA LEU A 42 -4.93 4.72 15.26
C LEU A 42 -4.71 6.22 15.45
N GLU A 43 -4.46 6.96 14.37
CA GLU A 43 -4.29 8.42 14.41
C GLU A 43 -5.61 9.19 14.36
N HIS A 44 -6.75 8.51 14.17
CA HIS A 44 -8.08 9.11 14.11
C HIS A 44 -9.08 8.32 14.99
N PRO A 45 -9.01 8.45 16.32
CA PRO A 45 -9.84 7.66 17.25
C PRO A 45 -11.35 7.81 17.05
N ALA A 46 -11.81 8.91 16.45
CA ALA A 46 -13.22 9.11 16.12
C ALA A 46 -13.80 8.02 15.19
N ILE A 47 -12.95 7.39 14.37
CA ILE A 47 -13.36 6.32 13.44
C ILE A 47 -13.82 5.07 14.19
N GLU A 48 -13.31 4.82 15.39
CA GLU A 48 -13.70 3.67 16.21
C GLU A 48 -15.19 3.68 16.54
N HIS A 49 -15.77 4.86 16.76
CA HIS A 49 -17.20 4.97 17.05
C HIS A 49 -18.04 4.57 15.83
N GLU A 50 -17.74 5.13 14.66
CA GLU A 50 -18.43 4.80 13.41
C GLU A 50 -18.26 3.33 13.01
N ALA A 51 -17.08 2.75 13.27
CA ALA A 51 -16.80 1.36 12.96
C ALA A 51 -17.65 0.41 13.81
N LYS A 52 -17.80 0.70 15.11
CA LYS A 52 -18.64 -0.07 16.04
C LYS A 52 -20.11 -0.09 15.63
N GLU A 53 -20.66 1.03 15.20
CA GLU A 53 -22.05 1.11 14.72
C GLU A 53 -22.32 0.20 13.50
N ARG A 54 -21.26 -0.13 12.76
CA ARG A 54 -21.31 -0.95 11.54
C ARG A 54 -20.82 -2.39 11.77
N ASP A 55 -20.51 -2.78 13.00
CA ASP A 55 -19.89 -4.06 13.36
C ASP A 55 -18.59 -4.34 12.58
N LEU A 56 -17.71 -3.33 12.53
CA LEU A 56 -16.42 -3.39 11.85
C LEU A 56 -15.28 -2.97 12.77
N GLU A 57 -14.06 -3.42 12.45
CA GLU A 57 -12.85 -2.80 12.97
C GLU A 57 -12.59 -1.46 12.23
N ALA A 58 -12.04 -0.46 12.93
CA ALA A 58 -11.81 0.86 12.35
C ALA A 58 -10.98 0.85 11.07
N TRP A 59 -9.95 0.00 10.98
CA TRP A 59 -9.15 -0.11 9.75
C TRP A 59 -9.94 -0.69 8.57
N GLN A 60 -10.94 -1.55 8.80
CA GLN A 60 -11.79 -2.08 7.73
C GLN A 60 -12.69 -0.99 7.15
N LEU A 61 -13.23 -0.13 8.02
CA LEU A 61 -14.01 1.03 7.59
C LEU A 61 -13.16 1.99 6.74
N VAL A 62 -11.92 2.25 7.17
CA VAL A 62 -10.96 3.08 6.42
C VAL A 62 -10.62 2.44 5.07
N GLN A 63 -10.32 1.14 5.05
CA GLN A 63 -9.98 0.42 3.82
C GLN A 63 -11.14 0.43 2.82
N ARG A 64 -12.37 0.15 3.27
CA ARG A 64 -13.57 0.24 2.41
C ARG A 64 -13.79 1.65 1.89
N SER A 65 -13.52 2.66 2.71
CA SER A 65 -13.63 4.06 2.30
C SER A 65 -12.57 4.43 1.26
N PHE A 66 -11.35 3.92 1.40
CA PHE A 66 -10.31 4.04 0.38
C PHE A 66 -10.70 3.36 -0.94
N GLU A 67 -11.22 2.13 -0.91
CA GLU A 67 -11.62 1.40 -2.12
C GLU A 67 -12.73 2.12 -2.89
N LYS A 68 -13.64 2.79 -2.19
CA LYS A 68 -14.70 3.63 -2.81
C LYS A 68 -14.14 4.82 -3.58
N LEU A 69 -12.93 5.29 -3.26
CA LEU A 69 -12.26 6.35 -4.02
C LEU A 69 -11.80 5.90 -5.40
N LYS A 70 -11.71 4.58 -5.66
CA LYS A 70 -11.29 4.00 -6.94
C LYS A 70 -9.94 4.53 -7.46
N LYS A 71 -9.03 4.86 -6.53
CA LYS A 71 -7.67 5.35 -6.83
C LYS A 71 -6.64 4.23 -6.95
N HIS A 72 -7.04 2.99 -6.71
CA HIS A 72 -6.18 1.80 -6.81
C HIS A 72 -6.38 1.07 -8.15
N ARG A 73 -5.29 0.49 -8.66
CA ARG A 73 -5.30 -0.41 -9.81
C ARG A 73 -5.96 -1.74 -9.41
N LYS A 74 -6.73 -2.31 -10.33
CA LYS A 74 -7.19 -3.70 -10.20
C LYS A 74 -6.20 -4.66 -10.84
N THR A 75 -6.09 -5.87 -10.31
CA THR A 75 -5.35 -6.97 -10.95
C THR A 75 -6.03 -7.38 -12.27
N PRO A 76 -5.35 -8.14 -13.14
CA PRO A 76 -5.99 -8.69 -14.35
C PRO A 76 -7.24 -9.52 -14.06
N ALA A 77 -7.30 -10.17 -12.90
CA ALA A 77 -8.46 -10.92 -12.42
C ALA A 77 -9.57 -10.03 -11.82
N GLY A 78 -9.43 -8.70 -11.86
CA GLY A 78 -10.41 -7.74 -11.35
C GLY A 78 -10.41 -7.55 -9.83
N LEU A 79 -9.42 -8.10 -9.12
CA LEU A 79 -9.26 -7.98 -7.67
C LEU A 79 -8.56 -6.65 -7.29
N ASN A 80 -8.77 -6.17 -6.07
CA ASN A 80 -8.16 -4.93 -5.61
C ASN A 80 -6.75 -5.11 -5.00
N ILE A 81 -6.48 -6.29 -4.43
CA ILE A 81 -5.26 -6.56 -3.66
C ILE A 81 -4.22 -7.21 -4.57
N TRP A 82 -3.07 -6.57 -4.67
CA TRP A 82 -1.86 -7.07 -5.31
C TRP A 82 -0.99 -7.80 -4.30
N THR A 83 -0.25 -8.79 -4.79
CA THR A 83 0.80 -9.49 -4.04
C THR A 83 2.16 -9.07 -4.61
N CYS A 84 3.03 -8.58 -3.75
CA CYS A 84 4.44 -8.32 -4.05
C CYS A 84 5.32 -9.36 -3.36
N LEU A 85 6.41 -9.74 -4.01
CA LEU A 85 7.49 -10.53 -3.44
C LEU A 85 8.62 -9.62 -2.96
N VAL A 86 9.07 -9.85 -1.74
CA VAL A 86 10.24 -9.17 -1.14
C VAL A 86 11.42 -10.13 -1.22
N LYS A 87 12.44 -9.79 -2.00
CA LYS A 87 13.71 -10.50 -2.11
C LYS A 87 14.47 -10.31 -0.79
N GLY A 88 14.66 -11.41 -0.05
CA GLY A 88 15.42 -11.42 1.19
C GLY A 88 16.69 -12.26 1.04
N PRO A 89 17.74 -12.03 1.86
CA PRO A 89 19.02 -12.76 1.75
C PRO A 89 18.91 -14.29 1.92
N ARG A 90 17.84 -14.78 2.56
CA ARG A 90 17.62 -16.21 2.83
C ARG A 90 16.28 -16.74 2.31
N LYS A 91 15.21 -15.96 2.44
CA LYS A 91 13.85 -16.35 2.04
C LYS A 91 13.11 -15.14 1.49
N SER A 92 12.28 -15.38 0.48
CA SER A 92 11.32 -14.39 -0.01
C SER A 92 10.12 -14.31 0.92
N LYS A 93 9.60 -13.08 1.11
CA LYS A 93 8.35 -12.83 1.85
C LYS A 93 7.34 -12.22 0.90
N GLN A 94 6.05 -12.47 1.14
CA GLN A 94 4.99 -11.79 0.41
C GLN A 94 4.48 -10.57 1.19
N LEU A 95 4.27 -9.47 0.47
CA LEU A 95 3.50 -8.32 0.92
C LEU A 95 2.21 -8.26 0.12
N ARG A 96 1.12 -7.86 0.77
CA ARG A 96 -0.17 -7.66 0.11
C ARG A 96 -0.60 -6.22 0.28
N GLY A 97 -1.20 -5.64 -0.75
CA GLY A 97 -1.48 -4.22 -0.74
C GLY A 97 -2.16 -3.72 -2.00
N TYR A 98 -2.25 -2.41 -2.11
CA TYR A 98 -2.88 -1.71 -3.23
C TYR A 98 -1.82 -0.98 -4.03
N LEU A 99 -1.81 -1.13 -5.35
CA LEU A 99 -1.09 -0.22 -6.24
C LEU A 99 -1.98 0.97 -6.57
N LEU A 100 -1.44 2.18 -6.51
CA LEU A 100 -2.17 3.37 -6.93
C LEU A 100 -2.12 3.54 -8.45
N ILE A 101 -3.18 4.13 -9.00
CA ILE A 101 -3.21 4.56 -10.41
C ILE A 101 -2.21 5.69 -10.59
N GLU A 102 -2.36 6.76 -9.80
CA GLU A 102 -1.51 7.95 -9.84
C GLU A 102 -0.55 7.99 -8.65
N PRO A 103 0.79 7.90 -8.85
CA PRO A 103 1.74 8.01 -7.76
C PRO A 103 1.70 9.39 -7.06
N THR A 104 1.27 10.42 -7.78
CA THR A 104 1.19 11.82 -7.29
C THR A 104 0.12 12.03 -6.21
N ASP A 105 -0.76 11.04 -6.00
CA ASP A 105 -1.68 10.99 -4.87
C ASP A 105 -0.97 10.83 -3.52
N VAL A 106 0.29 10.38 -3.53
CA VAL A 106 1.11 10.14 -2.34
C VAL A 106 2.44 10.88 -2.40
N PHE A 107 3.07 10.94 -3.57
CA PHE A 107 4.39 11.51 -3.76
C PHE A 107 4.31 12.90 -4.40
N SER A 108 5.14 13.85 -3.93
CA SER A 108 5.35 15.12 -4.66
C SER A 108 6.35 14.92 -5.80
N GLU A 109 7.35 14.09 -5.57
CA GLU A 109 8.31 13.58 -6.54
C GLU A 109 8.36 12.06 -6.38
N VAL A 110 8.19 11.31 -7.47
CA VAL A 110 8.09 9.85 -7.42
C VAL A 110 9.47 9.25 -7.17
N PRO A 111 9.71 8.56 -6.04
CA PRO A 111 10.99 7.92 -5.78
C PRO A 111 11.22 6.73 -6.70
N TYR A 112 12.48 6.29 -6.85
CA TYR A 112 12.79 5.02 -7.51
C TYR A 112 12.08 3.84 -6.84
N ASP A 113 11.79 2.83 -7.66
CA ASP A 113 11.23 1.56 -7.20
C ASP A 113 12.12 0.91 -6.15
N ASN A 114 11.49 0.25 -5.18
CA ASN A 114 12.19 -0.48 -4.16
C ASN A 114 12.89 -1.70 -4.79
N PRO A 115 14.23 -1.77 -4.80
CA PRO A 115 14.96 -2.78 -5.58
C PRO A 115 14.75 -4.21 -5.08
N VAL A 116 14.25 -4.38 -3.85
CA VAL A 116 14.00 -5.70 -3.27
C VAL A 116 12.54 -6.11 -3.34
N ILE A 117 11.65 -5.31 -3.95
CA ILE A 117 10.22 -5.62 -4.06
C ILE A 117 9.80 -5.70 -5.52
N SER A 118 9.06 -6.74 -5.87
CA SER A 118 8.54 -6.97 -7.23
C SER A 118 7.11 -7.49 -7.18
N LEU A 119 6.31 -7.26 -8.23
CA LEU A 119 4.98 -7.86 -8.34
C LEU A 119 5.12 -9.36 -8.59
N ALA A 120 4.31 -10.18 -7.90
CA ALA A 120 4.39 -11.63 -8.01
C ALA A 120 4.21 -12.13 -9.46
N ASP A 121 3.31 -11.52 -10.23
CA ASP A 121 3.04 -11.90 -11.64
C ASP A 121 4.14 -11.44 -12.62
N LEU A 122 5.03 -10.52 -12.21
CA LEU A 122 6.16 -10.03 -13.01
C LEU A 122 7.46 -10.79 -12.70
N ALA A 123 7.58 -11.39 -11.52
CA ALA A 123 8.79 -12.10 -11.10
C ALA A 123 9.01 -13.42 -11.85
N ASP A 124 7.95 -14.03 -12.38
CA ASP A 124 8.02 -15.26 -13.20
C ASP A 124 8.33 -14.96 -14.69
N LYS A 125 8.66 -13.71 -15.04
CA LYS A 125 9.03 -13.27 -16.40
C LYS A 125 10.45 -12.71 -16.50
N GLU A 126 11.38 -13.11 -15.63
CA GLU A 126 12.81 -12.97 -15.97
C GLU A 126 13.15 -14.08 -16.99
N PRO A 127 13.63 -13.75 -18.21
CA PRO A 127 14.04 -14.76 -19.16
C PRO A 127 15.24 -15.49 -18.58
N SER A 128 15.14 -16.82 -18.52
CA SER A 128 16.31 -17.67 -18.35
C SER A 128 17.23 -17.38 -19.55
N GLU A 129 18.38 -16.76 -19.28
CA GLU A 129 19.49 -16.65 -20.24
C GLU A 129 19.95 -18.03 -20.72
#